data_AF-A0A850SAI0-F1
#
_entry.id   AF-A0A850SAI0-F1
#
_cell.length_a   1.000
_cell.length_b   1.000
_cell.length_c   1.000
_cell.angle_alpha   90.00
_cell.angle_beta   90.00
_cell.angle_gamma   90.00
#
_symmetry.space_group_name_H-M   'P 1'
#
loop_
_entity.id
_entity.type
_entity.pdbx_description
1 polymer ?
#
loop_
_entity_poly.entity_id
_entity_poly.type
_entity_poly.pdbx_seq_one_letter_code
_entity_poly.pdbx_strand_id
1 'polypeptide(L)'
;MALSEAEIEAMKVPYGRNQFKVSDGGGLYLLVKSSGRYWKLAYRFDGKQKTLAFGVHPAVGLEEAREKREAAKALLADNIDPGELRKQERQEIRAAVEQKNSATSVQESNQRSVQQRPVAIDEIEQRMLEARRLRILSIIARTRAYTTNETALLESLHSEGFQISFDRLRTDLAWLSEQHAVQLKCGALWGIYLTQPGLDASQGSVWIPGIQKPEATTEQEQD
;
A
#
# COMPACT_ATOMS: atom_id res chain seq x y z
N MET A 1 -21.19 -30.39 20.70
CA MET A 1 -20.54 -31.48 19.96
C MET A 1 -19.18 -30.99 19.53
N ALA A 2 -18.15 -31.84 19.59
CA ALA A 2 -16.82 -31.50 19.11
C ALA A 2 -16.79 -31.62 17.58
N LEU A 3 -16.05 -30.74 16.91
CA LEU A 3 -15.91 -30.78 15.45
C LEU A 3 -14.92 -31.86 15.02
N SER A 4 -15.09 -32.38 13.81
CA SER A 4 -14.08 -33.17 13.08
C SER A 4 -13.59 -32.45 11.82
N GLU A 5 -12.38 -32.77 11.37
CA GLU A 5 -11.78 -32.16 10.17
C GLU A 5 -12.64 -32.39 8.91
N ALA A 6 -13.19 -33.59 8.77
CA ALA A 6 -14.08 -33.96 7.67
C ALA A 6 -15.37 -33.13 7.65
N GLU A 7 -15.96 -32.85 8.82
CA GLU A 7 -17.13 -31.96 8.92
C GLU A 7 -16.79 -30.54 8.51
N ILE A 8 -15.59 -30.04 8.88
CA ILE A 8 -15.14 -28.68 8.56
C ILE A 8 -14.92 -28.50 7.06
N GLU A 9 -14.43 -29.52 6.36
CA GLU A 9 -14.26 -29.49 4.90
C GLU A 9 -15.58 -29.56 4.13
N ALA A 10 -16.55 -30.32 4.64
CA ALA A 10 -17.88 -30.43 4.02
C ALA A 10 -18.74 -29.17 4.20
N MET A 11 -18.38 -28.27 5.11
CA MET A 11 -19.18 -27.08 5.43
C MET A 11 -19.18 -26.03 4.32
N LYS A 12 -20.38 -25.69 3.85
CA LYS A 12 -20.63 -24.56 2.95
C LYS A 12 -21.61 -23.59 3.60
N VAL A 13 -21.46 -22.31 3.28
CA VAL A 13 -22.43 -21.29 3.71
C VAL A 13 -23.78 -21.58 3.04
N PRO A 14 -24.86 -21.80 3.80
CA PRO A 14 -26.18 -22.03 3.23
C PRO A 14 -26.63 -20.85 2.37
N TYR A 15 -27.37 -21.14 1.30
CA TYR A 15 -27.95 -20.11 0.45
C TYR A 15 -28.79 -19.12 1.30
N GLY A 16 -28.59 -17.82 1.08
CA GLY A 16 -29.28 -16.76 1.82
C GLY A 16 -28.68 -16.41 3.20
N ARG A 17 -27.54 -16.99 3.61
CA ARG A 17 -26.79 -16.55 4.79
C ARG A 17 -25.41 -16.03 4.41
N ASN A 18 -24.92 -15.03 5.15
CA ASN A 18 -23.57 -14.47 4.93
C ASN A 18 -22.51 -15.17 5.80
N GLN A 19 -22.91 -15.73 6.94
CA GLN A 19 -22.03 -16.42 7.87
C GLN A 19 -22.82 -17.32 8.84
N PHE A 20 -22.17 -18.33 9.40
CA PHE A 20 -22.71 -19.11 10.52
C PHE A 20 -21.59 -19.58 11.46
N LYS A 21 -21.95 -19.89 12.71
CA LYS A 21 -21.03 -20.35 13.75
C LYS A 21 -21.23 -21.84 13.97
N VAL A 22 -20.12 -22.57 14.11
CA VAL A 22 -20.13 -23.98 14.45
C VAL A 22 -19.26 -24.18 15.68
N SER A 23 -19.85 -24.66 16.77
CA SER A 23 -19.15 -24.77 18.06
C SER A 23 -18.32 -26.06 18.11
N ASP A 24 -17.07 -25.96 18.57
CA ASP A 24 -16.22 -27.10 18.94
C ASP A 24 -16.32 -27.42 20.45
N GLY A 25 -16.68 -26.42 21.27
CA GLY A 25 -16.83 -26.57 22.71
C GLY A 25 -15.83 -25.72 23.51
N GLY A 26 -16.13 -25.49 24.79
CA GLY A 26 -15.31 -24.66 25.68
C GLY A 26 -15.19 -23.20 25.20
N GLY A 27 -16.19 -22.70 24.50
CA GLY A 27 -16.21 -21.36 23.89
C GLY A 27 -15.55 -21.28 22.51
N LEU A 28 -14.83 -22.31 22.05
CA LEU A 28 -14.24 -22.37 20.71
C LEU A 28 -15.32 -22.66 19.67
N TYR A 29 -15.26 -21.93 18.56
CA TYR A 29 -16.12 -22.12 17.40
C TYR A 29 -15.40 -21.73 16.11
N LEU A 30 -15.83 -22.35 15.01
CA LEU A 30 -15.49 -21.94 13.66
C LEU A 30 -16.55 -20.98 13.15
N LEU A 31 -16.12 -19.79 12.70
CA LEU A 31 -16.97 -18.87 11.96
C LEU A 31 -16.77 -19.11 10.47
N VAL A 32 -17.78 -19.68 9.82
CA VAL A 32 -17.76 -19.97 8.38
C VAL A 32 -18.40 -18.80 7.63
N LYS A 33 -17.64 -18.21 6.71
CA LYS A 33 -18.07 -17.14 5.80
C LYS A 33 -17.80 -17.56 4.35
N SER A 34 -18.38 -16.82 3.40
CA SER A 34 -18.01 -16.95 1.98
C SER A 34 -16.53 -16.67 1.72
N SER A 35 -15.93 -15.74 2.48
CA SER A 35 -14.52 -15.36 2.35
C SER A 35 -13.54 -16.34 2.99
N GLY A 36 -14.00 -17.25 3.84
CA GLY A 36 -13.12 -18.14 4.58
C GLY A 36 -13.68 -18.60 5.92
N ARG A 37 -12.88 -19.39 6.64
CA ARG A 37 -13.23 -20.08 7.88
C ARG A 37 -12.30 -19.59 9.00
N TYR A 38 -12.86 -19.07 10.08
CA TYR A 38 -12.08 -18.38 11.12
C TYR A 38 -12.27 -19.05 12.48
N TRP A 39 -11.17 -19.44 13.12
CA TRP A 39 -11.18 -19.96 14.48
C TRP A 39 -11.34 -18.82 15.48
N LYS A 40 -12.36 -18.91 16.33
CA LYS A 40 -12.67 -17.90 17.35
C LYS A 40 -13.03 -18.53 18.69
N LEU A 41 -12.63 -17.89 19.77
CA LEU A 41 -12.97 -18.24 21.14
C LEU A 41 -13.85 -17.13 21.73
N ALA A 42 -15.07 -17.48 22.13
CA ALA A 42 -15.88 -16.62 22.98
C ALA A 42 -15.51 -16.87 24.45
N TYR A 43 -15.20 -15.81 25.19
CA TYR A 43 -14.83 -15.88 26.59
C TYR A 43 -15.42 -14.69 27.37
N ARG A 44 -15.34 -14.75 28.70
CA ARG A 44 -15.65 -13.61 29.56
C ARG A 44 -14.44 -13.25 30.40
N PHE A 45 -14.20 -11.96 30.55
CA PHE A 45 -13.17 -11.41 31.41
C PHE A 45 -13.69 -10.11 31.99
N ASP A 46 -13.50 -9.89 33.29
CA ASP A 46 -13.97 -8.67 33.98
C ASP A 46 -15.47 -8.37 33.72
N GLY A 47 -16.32 -9.39 33.83
CA GLY A 47 -17.76 -9.29 33.60
C GLY A 47 -18.19 -9.07 32.14
N LYS A 48 -17.27 -8.84 31.20
CA LYS A 48 -17.55 -8.53 29.79
C LYS A 48 -17.35 -9.75 28.89
N GLN A 49 -18.24 -9.93 27.92
CA GLN A 49 -18.07 -10.94 26.88
C GLN A 49 -17.10 -10.44 25.81
N LYS A 50 -16.05 -11.21 25.54
CA LYS A 50 -15.01 -10.91 24.56
C LYS A 50 -14.86 -12.05 23.56
N THR A 51 -14.18 -11.77 22.45
CA THR A 51 -13.90 -12.77 21.40
C THR A 51 -12.46 -12.68 20.97
N LEU A 52 -11.76 -13.81 20.99
CA LEU A 52 -10.38 -13.96 20.58
C LEU A 52 -10.30 -14.71 19.25
N ALA A 53 -9.53 -14.22 18.28
CA ALA A 53 -9.33 -14.90 17.00
C ALA A 53 -8.03 -15.73 17.04
N PHE A 54 -8.10 -17.01 16.65
CA PHE A 54 -6.94 -17.92 16.63
C PHE A 54 -6.28 -18.10 15.27
N GLY A 55 -6.99 -17.75 14.19
CA GLY A 55 -6.47 -17.82 12.83
C GLY A 55 -7.55 -18.19 11.82
N VAL A 56 -7.09 -18.53 10.62
CA VAL A 56 -7.93 -18.91 9.48
C VAL A 56 -7.64 -20.37 9.14
N HIS A 57 -8.68 -21.18 8.95
CA HIS A 57 -8.54 -22.55 8.45
C HIS A 57 -8.34 -22.53 6.92
N PRO A 58 -7.42 -23.34 6.35
CA PRO A 58 -6.66 -24.44 6.97
C PRO A 58 -5.30 -24.05 7.57
N ALA A 59 -4.88 -22.78 7.47
CA ALA A 59 -3.57 -22.35 7.98
C ALA A 59 -3.41 -22.58 9.49
N VAL A 60 -4.51 -22.57 10.25
CA VAL A 60 -4.59 -23.09 11.62
C VAL A 60 -5.54 -24.27 11.61
N GLY A 61 -5.01 -25.45 11.94
CA GLY A 61 -5.76 -26.70 12.03
C GLY A 61 -6.68 -26.76 13.26
N LEU A 62 -7.57 -27.76 13.31
CA LEU A 62 -8.47 -27.95 14.44
C LEU A 62 -7.72 -28.23 15.76
N GLU A 63 -6.69 -29.08 15.71
CA GLU A 63 -5.88 -29.44 16.88
C GLU A 63 -5.14 -28.21 17.44
N GLU A 64 -4.46 -27.46 16.58
CA GLU A 64 -3.79 -26.20 16.95
C GLU A 64 -4.79 -25.17 17.52
N ALA A 65 -6.01 -25.10 16.98
CA ALA A 65 -7.06 -24.23 17.52
C ALA A 65 -7.51 -24.66 18.94
N ARG A 66 -7.50 -25.97 19.23
CA ARG A 66 -7.79 -26.50 20.58
C ARG A 66 -6.64 -26.24 21.54
N GLU A 67 -5.39 -26.39 21.13
CA GLU A 67 -4.22 -26.04 21.94
C GLU A 67 -4.25 -24.55 22.32
N LYS A 68 -4.51 -23.67 21.34
CA LYS A 68 -4.66 -22.22 21.58
C LYS A 68 -5.83 -21.90 22.52
N ARG A 69 -6.90 -22.70 22.51
CA ARG A 69 -8.01 -22.57 23.47
C ARG A 69 -7.55 -22.89 24.89
N GLU A 70 -6.86 -23.99 25.09
CA GLU A 70 -6.37 -24.37 26.43
C GLU A 70 -5.36 -23.36 26.96
N ALA A 71 -4.43 -22.87 26.11
CA ALA A 71 -3.51 -21.80 26.48
C ALA A 71 -4.25 -20.51 26.89
N ALA A 72 -5.28 -20.10 26.13
CA ALA A 72 -6.08 -18.93 26.48
C ALA A 72 -6.88 -19.12 27.79
N LYS A 73 -7.33 -20.34 28.08
CA LYS A 73 -8.01 -20.64 29.34
C LYS A 73 -7.08 -20.63 30.54
N ALA A 74 -5.84 -21.09 30.39
CA ALA A 74 -4.82 -21.00 31.43
C ALA A 74 -4.58 -19.54 31.81
N LEU A 75 -4.41 -18.65 30.83
CA LEU A 75 -4.28 -17.21 31.07
C LEU A 75 -5.49 -16.61 31.80
N LEU A 76 -6.71 -17.02 31.42
CA LEU A 76 -7.92 -16.56 32.10
C LEU A 76 -8.01 -17.06 33.55
N ALA A 77 -7.50 -18.27 33.84
CA ALA A 77 -7.43 -18.80 35.20
C ALA A 77 -6.46 -17.99 36.07
N ASP A 78 -5.38 -17.49 35.47
CA ASP A 78 -4.42 -16.58 36.11
C ASP A 78 -4.90 -15.12 36.14
N ASN A 79 -6.17 -14.87 35.78
CA ASN A 79 -6.77 -13.54 35.71
C ASN A 79 -6.06 -12.58 34.73
N ILE A 80 -5.47 -13.13 33.66
CA ILE A 80 -4.84 -12.40 32.55
C ILE A 80 -5.77 -12.41 31.34
N ASP A 81 -6.00 -11.25 30.70
CA ASP A 81 -6.80 -11.18 29.47
C ASP A 81 -5.97 -11.60 28.24
N PRO A 82 -6.26 -12.77 27.62
CA PRO A 82 -5.50 -13.24 26.45
C PRO A 82 -5.66 -12.34 25.22
N GLY A 83 -6.70 -11.51 25.17
CA GLY A 83 -6.91 -10.53 24.10
C GLY A 83 -5.94 -9.35 24.18
N GLU A 84 -5.65 -8.86 25.39
CA GLU A 84 -4.67 -7.79 25.58
C GLU A 84 -3.25 -8.29 25.37
N LEU A 85 -2.91 -9.51 25.82
CA LEU A 85 -1.60 -10.11 25.58
C LEU A 85 -1.30 -10.20 24.07
N ARG A 86 -2.25 -10.71 23.27
CA ARG A 86 -2.10 -10.73 21.80
C ARG A 86 -2.02 -9.36 21.15
N LYS A 87 -2.64 -8.35 21.76
CA LYS A 87 -2.59 -6.98 21.26
C LYS A 87 -1.22 -6.38 21.53
N GLN A 88 -0.67 -6.61 22.72
CA GLN A 88 0.68 -6.22 23.11
C GLN A 88 1.72 -6.91 22.21
N GLU A 89 1.67 -8.23 22.05
CA GLU A 89 2.57 -8.95 21.13
C GLU A 89 2.51 -8.38 19.70
N ARG A 90 1.31 -8.08 19.19
CA ARG A 90 1.15 -7.48 17.86
C ARG A 90 1.73 -6.06 17.80
N GLN A 91 1.59 -5.29 18.86
CA GLN A 91 2.17 -3.96 18.98
C GLN A 91 3.69 -4.03 19.08
N GLU A 92 4.24 -4.98 19.82
CA GLU A 92 5.67 -5.23 19.95
C GLU A 92 6.27 -5.71 18.63
N ILE A 93 5.64 -6.64 17.93
CA ILE A 93 6.06 -7.07 16.59
C ILE A 93 6.02 -5.88 15.63
N ARG A 94 4.95 -5.07 15.66
CA ARG A 94 4.83 -3.88 14.82
C ARG A 94 5.90 -2.85 15.16
N ALA A 95 6.14 -2.58 16.44
CA ALA A 95 7.18 -1.68 16.91
C ALA A 95 8.57 -2.19 16.57
N ALA A 96 8.82 -3.50 16.66
CA ALA A 96 10.07 -4.13 16.27
C ALA A 96 10.28 -4.07 14.75
N VAL A 97 9.23 -4.20 13.94
CA VAL A 97 9.29 -3.98 12.48
C VAL A 97 9.53 -2.51 12.17
N GLU A 98 8.87 -1.58 12.85
CA GLU A 98 9.09 -0.14 12.69
C GLU A 98 10.50 0.28 13.14
N GLN A 99 11.00 -0.28 14.25
CA GLN A 99 12.37 -0.12 14.72
C GLN A 99 13.38 -0.79 13.81
N LYS A 100 13.07 -1.94 13.21
CA LYS A 100 13.94 -2.57 12.21
C LYS A 100 13.97 -1.74 10.93
N ASN A 101 12.85 -1.17 10.50
CA ASN A 101 12.80 -0.28 9.35
C ASN A 101 13.54 1.04 9.62
N SER A 102 13.44 1.60 10.84
CA SER A 102 14.17 2.81 11.22
C SER A 102 15.65 2.55 11.52
N ALA A 103 16.00 1.43 12.15
CA ALA A 103 17.38 0.99 12.37
C ALA A 103 18.06 0.56 11.06
N THR A 104 17.34 -0.01 10.10
CA THR A 104 17.83 -0.18 8.73
C THR A 104 18.06 1.19 8.10
N SER A 105 17.18 2.20 8.28
CA SER A 105 17.44 3.55 7.76
C SER A 105 18.63 4.27 8.44
N VAL A 106 18.87 4.01 9.74
CA VAL A 106 19.92 4.68 10.54
C VAL A 106 21.28 3.95 10.49
N GLN A 107 21.30 2.62 10.44
CA GLN A 107 22.53 1.84 10.21
C GLN A 107 22.95 1.86 8.75
N GLU A 108 22.03 1.92 7.78
CA GLU A 108 22.40 2.20 6.39
C GLU A 108 22.97 3.61 6.25
N SER A 109 22.49 4.61 6.99
CA SER A 109 23.08 5.95 6.95
C SER A 109 24.46 6.05 7.61
N ASN A 110 24.82 5.14 8.53
CA ASN A 110 26.10 5.17 9.24
C ASN A 110 27.15 4.15 8.73
N GLN A 111 26.76 3.06 8.06
CA GLN A 111 27.70 2.13 7.41
C GLN A 111 27.95 2.44 5.92
N ARG A 112 27.07 3.20 5.24
CA ARG A 112 27.32 3.71 3.88
C ARG A 112 28.41 4.78 3.80
N SER A 113 28.86 5.30 4.93
CA SER A 113 29.90 6.34 4.98
C SER A 113 31.30 5.85 4.62
N VAL A 114 31.57 4.54 4.51
CA VAL A 114 32.96 4.06 4.30
C VAL A 114 33.16 2.96 3.25
N GLN A 115 32.21 2.10 2.87
CA GLN A 115 32.51 1.13 1.78
C GLN A 115 31.30 0.68 0.93
N GLN A 116 31.48 0.89 -0.39
CA GLN A 116 30.79 0.33 -1.57
C GLN A 116 29.56 1.07 -2.15
N ARG A 117 29.81 1.72 -3.30
CA ARG A 117 28.87 2.39 -4.22
C ARG A 117 28.22 1.38 -5.19
N PRO A 118 26.94 1.60 -5.55
CA PRO A 118 26.50 1.54 -6.94
C PRO A 118 25.87 2.89 -7.33
N VAL A 119 26.70 3.85 -7.74
CA VAL A 119 26.26 5.23 -8.09
C VAL A 119 25.49 5.32 -9.42
N ALA A 120 25.46 4.24 -10.21
CA ALA A 120 24.91 4.29 -11.56
C ALA A 120 23.38 4.07 -11.67
N ILE A 121 22.75 3.31 -10.75
CA ILE A 121 21.32 2.96 -10.86
C ILE A 121 20.45 4.15 -10.42
N ASP A 122 20.78 4.79 -9.29
CA ASP A 122 20.05 5.96 -8.79
C ASP A 122 20.11 7.15 -9.76
N GLU A 123 21.26 7.37 -10.41
CA GLU A 123 21.41 8.44 -11.41
C GLU A 123 20.57 8.20 -12.67
N ILE A 124 20.49 6.94 -13.14
CA ILE A 124 19.64 6.58 -14.28
C ILE A 124 18.17 6.74 -13.91
N GLU A 125 17.75 6.28 -12.72
CA GLU A 125 16.38 6.42 -12.24
C GLU A 125 15.98 7.89 -12.03
N GLN A 126 16.88 8.70 -11.47
CA GLN A 126 16.70 10.14 -11.33
C GLN A 126 16.55 10.81 -12.68
N ARG A 127 17.45 10.52 -13.64
CA ARG A 127 17.32 11.05 -15.00
C ARG A 127 16.01 10.63 -15.67
N MET A 128 15.60 9.37 -15.55
CA MET A 128 14.32 8.89 -16.09
C MET A 128 13.11 9.59 -15.44
N LEU A 129 13.19 9.88 -14.14
CA LEU A 129 12.16 10.62 -13.40
C LEU A 129 12.09 12.09 -13.84
N GLU A 130 13.23 12.76 -13.92
CA GLU A 130 13.35 14.14 -14.40
C GLU A 130 12.87 14.27 -15.86
N ALA A 131 13.25 13.32 -16.71
CA ALA A 131 12.82 13.22 -18.11
C ALA A 131 11.30 13.07 -18.21
N ARG A 132 10.72 12.19 -17.39
CA ARG A 132 9.27 11.93 -17.40
C ARG A 132 8.47 13.14 -16.94
N ARG A 133 8.96 13.87 -15.94
CA ARG A 133 8.33 15.12 -15.47
C ARG A 133 8.37 16.21 -16.53
N LEU A 134 9.51 16.38 -17.20
CA LEU A 134 9.60 17.27 -18.36
C LEU A 134 8.58 16.86 -19.42
N ARG A 135 8.49 15.55 -19.70
CA ARG A 135 7.55 15.04 -20.71
C ARG A 135 6.09 15.28 -20.37
N ILE A 136 5.71 15.11 -19.11
CA ILE A 136 4.37 15.47 -18.62
C ILE A 136 4.05 16.93 -18.96
N LEU A 137 4.96 17.87 -18.63
CA LEU A 137 4.73 19.28 -18.91
C LEU A 137 4.66 19.56 -20.42
N SER A 138 5.55 18.97 -21.22
CA SER A 138 5.54 19.12 -22.68
C SER A 138 4.26 18.58 -23.33
N ILE A 139 3.71 17.46 -22.84
CA ILE A 139 2.44 16.91 -23.34
C ILE A 139 1.30 17.89 -23.06
N ILE A 140 1.17 18.38 -21.82
CA ILE A 140 0.11 19.32 -21.44
C ILE A 140 0.27 20.66 -22.19
N ALA A 141 1.50 21.10 -22.45
CA ALA A 141 1.77 22.32 -23.22
C ALA A 141 1.25 22.23 -24.67
N ARG A 142 1.12 21.02 -25.21
CA ARG A 142 0.60 20.75 -26.58
C ARG A 142 -0.92 20.53 -26.60
N THR A 143 -1.56 20.31 -25.46
CA THR A 143 -3.02 20.12 -25.42
C THR A 143 -3.75 21.46 -25.54
N ARG A 144 -4.95 21.42 -26.11
CA ARG A 144 -5.81 22.60 -26.19
C ARG A 144 -6.18 23.06 -24.78
N ALA A 145 -6.09 24.36 -24.53
CA ALA A 145 -6.34 24.99 -23.24
C ALA A 145 -5.41 24.57 -22.09
N TYR A 146 -4.23 24.02 -22.39
CA TYR A 146 -3.20 23.69 -21.39
C TYR A 146 -3.71 22.78 -20.26
N THR A 147 -4.59 21.83 -20.61
CA THR A 147 -5.22 20.92 -19.66
C THR A 147 -5.42 19.51 -20.23
N THR A 148 -5.48 18.52 -19.35
CA THR A 148 -5.76 17.11 -19.69
C THR A 148 -6.33 16.35 -18.49
N ASN A 149 -6.72 15.09 -18.70
CA ASN A 149 -7.04 14.14 -17.63
C ASN A 149 -5.93 13.08 -17.49
N GLU A 150 -5.90 12.35 -16.38
CA GLU A 150 -4.82 11.36 -16.14
C GLU A 150 -4.79 10.26 -17.21
N THR A 151 -5.94 9.82 -17.70
CA THR A 151 -6.03 8.72 -18.68
C THR A 151 -5.37 9.11 -20.00
N ALA A 152 -5.75 10.24 -20.58
CA ALA A 152 -5.18 10.73 -21.83
C ALA A 152 -3.70 11.10 -21.69
N LEU A 153 -3.30 11.62 -20.53
CA LEU A 153 -1.89 11.90 -20.23
C LEU A 153 -1.07 10.60 -20.15
N LEU A 154 -1.60 9.56 -19.51
CA LEU A 154 -0.93 8.27 -19.40
C LEU A 154 -0.77 7.59 -20.77
N GLU A 155 -1.82 7.60 -21.60
CA GLU A 155 -1.76 7.09 -22.97
C GLU A 155 -0.71 7.81 -23.81
N SER A 156 -0.65 9.14 -23.70
CA SER A 156 0.35 9.97 -24.39
C SER A 156 1.77 9.61 -23.94
N LEU A 157 2.01 9.48 -22.63
CA LEU A 157 3.30 9.08 -22.07
C LEU A 157 3.73 7.68 -22.54
N HIS A 158 2.79 6.73 -22.55
CA HIS A 158 3.04 5.36 -23.02
C HIS A 158 3.44 5.34 -24.51
N SER A 159 2.74 6.12 -25.34
CA SER A 159 3.03 6.24 -26.77
C SER A 159 4.43 6.82 -27.05
N GLU A 160 4.98 7.55 -26.09
CA GLU A 160 6.29 8.20 -26.16
C GLU A 160 7.37 7.42 -25.38
N GLY A 161 7.08 6.18 -24.98
CA GLY A 161 8.05 5.25 -24.38
C GLY A 161 8.10 5.25 -22.85
N PHE A 162 7.33 6.08 -22.16
CA PHE A 162 7.29 6.13 -20.69
C PHE A 162 6.24 5.16 -20.13
N GLN A 163 6.56 3.87 -20.08
CA GLN A 163 5.69 2.82 -19.56
C GLN A 163 5.60 2.88 -18.03
N ILE A 164 4.61 3.59 -17.49
CA ILE A 164 4.41 3.77 -16.05
C ILE A 164 2.97 3.45 -15.61
N SER A 165 2.79 3.15 -14.32
CA SER A 165 1.46 2.93 -13.73
C SER A 165 0.75 4.26 -13.42
N PHE A 166 -0.57 4.21 -13.22
CA PHE A 166 -1.36 5.36 -12.74
C PHE A 166 -0.84 5.92 -11.41
N ASP A 167 -0.44 5.07 -10.46
CA ASP A 167 0.07 5.52 -9.16
C ASP A 167 1.41 6.24 -9.30
N ARG A 168 2.26 5.81 -10.24
CA ARG A 168 3.50 6.51 -10.55
C ARG A 168 3.22 7.87 -11.19
N LEU A 169 2.27 7.95 -12.13
CA LEU A 169 1.83 9.21 -12.71
C LEU A 169 1.31 10.18 -11.64
N ARG A 170 0.50 9.69 -10.70
CA ARG A 170 -0.03 10.50 -9.59
C ARG A 170 1.05 11.02 -8.66
N THR A 171 2.09 10.23 -8.42
CA THR A 171 3.25 10.66 -7.63
C THR A 171 3.97 11.82 -8.32
N ASP A 172 4.17 11.73 -9.64
CA ASP A 172 4.80 12.81 -10.40
C ASP A 172 3.91 14.06 -10.47
N LEU A 173 2.59 13.91 -10.65
CA LEU A 173 1.63 15.02 -10.67
C LEU A 173 1.51 15.72 -9.31
N ALA A 174 1.51 14.96 -8.21
CA ALA A 174 1.52 15.52 -6.86
C ALA A 174 2.78 16.37 -6.66
N TRP A 175 3.95 15.83 -7.01
CA TRP A 175 5.20 16.57 -6.91
C TRP A 175 5.23 17.82 -7.81
N LEU A 176 4.76 17.72 -9.07
CA LEU A 176 4.67 18.87 -9.97
C LEU A 176 3.70 19.94 -9.45
N SER A 177 2.65 19.53 -8.75
CA SER A 177 1.72 20.45 -8.09
C SER A 177 2.37 21.15 -6.89
N GLU A 178 3.17 20.44 -6.10
CA GLU A 178 3.96 21.02 -5.00
C GLU A 178 4.98 22.05 -5.51
N GLN A 179 5.59 21.81 -6.67
CA GLN A 179 6.48 22.77 -7.33
C GLN A 179 5.74 23.87 -8.11
N HIS A 180 4.41 23.94 -7.99
CA HIS A 180 3.56 24.89 -8.71
C HIS A 180 3.68 24.85 -10.24
N ALA A 181 4.13 23.74 -10.83
CA ALA A 181 4.24 23.54 -12.27
C ALA A 181 2.92 23.07 -12.91
N VAL A 182 2.06 22.42 -12.13
CA VAL A 182 0.68 22.08 -12.52
C VAL A 182 -0.29 22.41 -11.40
N GLN A 183 -1.57 22.55 -11.74
CA GLN A 183 -2.66 22.65 -10.78
C GLN A 183 -3.62 21.48 -10.99
N LEU A 184 -3.90 20.74 -9.92
CA LEU A 184 -4.85 19.65 -9.91
C LEU A 184 -6.20 20.16 -9.40
N LYS A 185 -7.27 19.97 -10.16
CA LYS A 185 -8.63 20.31 -9.72
C LYS A 185 -9.48 19.06 -9.51
N CYS A 186 -10.10 18.94 -8.35
CA CYS A 186 -11.12 17.94 -8.04
C CYS A 186 -12.51 18.59 -8.08
N GLY A 187 -13.47 17.98 -8.79
CA GLY A 187 -14.81 18.55 -8.98
C GLY A 187 -15.50 18.05 -10.26
N ALA A 188 -16.50 18.79 -10.74
CA ALA A 188 -17.28 18.42 -11.94
C ALA A 188 -16.44 18.36 -13.24
N LEU A 189 -15.29 19.04 -13.27
CA LEU A 189 -14.29 18.96 -14.34
C LEU A 189 -12.95 18.61 -13.71
N TRP A 190 -12.73 17.31 -13.48
CA TRP A 190 -11.45 16.81 -13.04
C TRP A 190 -10.41 17.01 -14.15
N GLY A 191 -9.32 17.70 -13.82
CA GLY A 191 -8.32 18.08 -14.80
C GLY A 191 -6.99 18.47 -14.17
N ILE A 192 -5.95 18.22 -14.95
CA ILE A 192 -4.58 18.65 -14.74
C ILE A 192 -4.41 19.90 -15.58
N TYR A 193 -4.02 21.02 -14.98
CA TYR A 193 -3.83 22.29 -15.67
C TYR A 193 -2.36 22.70 -15.59
N LEU A 194 -1.76 23.07 -16.72
CA LEU A 194 -0.41 23.62 -16.73
C LEU A 194 -0.44 25.05 -16.17
N THR A 195 0.51 25.37 -15.31
CA THR A 195 0.71 26.75 -14.84
C THR A 195 1.73 27.47 -15.72
N GLN A 196 1.86 28.80 -15.57
CA GLN A 196 2.90 29.55 -16.27
C GLN A 196 4.33 29.06 -15.91
N PRO A 197 4.71 28.87 -14.63
CA PRO A 197 5.99 28.27 -14.29
C PRO A 197 6.24 26.90 -14.92
N GLY A 198 5.20 26.07 -15.03
CA GLY A 198 5.29 24.77 -15.71
C GLY A 198 5.51 24.90 -17.22
N LEU A 199 4.84 25.86 -17.86
CA LEU A 199 5.04 26.16 -19.28
C LEU A 199 6.46 26.66 -19.54
N ASP A 200 6.94 27.62 -18.76
CA ASP A 200 8.30 28.14 -18.86
C ASP A 200 9.35 27.05 -18.66
N ALA A 201 9.12 26.15 -17.70
CA ALA A 201 9.99 25.00 -17.47
C ALA A 201 9.98 24.01 -18.65
N SER A 202 8.82 23.77 -19.25
CA SER A 202 8.69 22.88 -20.43
C SER A 202 9.38 23.44 -21.67
N GLN A 203 9.50 24.76 -21.79
CA GLN A 203 10.15 25.48 -22.88
C GLN A 203 11.63 25.77 -22.61
N GLY A 204 12.09 25.59 -21.37
CA GLY A 204 13.47 25.84 -20.95
C GLY A 204 13.77 27.28 -20.58
N SER A 205 12.75 28.13 -20.51
CA SER A 205 12.82 29.54 -20.08
C SER A 205 13.15 29.67 -18.59
N VAL A 206 12.68 28.72 -17.77
CA VAL A 206 12.96 28.62 -16.34
C VAL A 206 13.40 27.19 -16.04
N TRP A 207 14.30 27.01 -15.06
CA TRP A 207 14.66 25.67 -14.59
C TRP A 207 14.05 25.41 -13.21
N ILE A 208 13.29 24.31 -13.11
CA ILE A 208 12.76 23.80 -11.84
C ILE A 208 13.61 22.57 -11.45
N PRO A 209 14.31 22.59 -10.30
CA PRO A 209 15.09 21.44 -9.85
C PRO A 209 14.26 20.16 -9.76
N GLY A 210 14.75 19.05 -10.30
CA GLY A 210 13.99 17.79 -10.38
C GLY A 210 13.10 17.65 -11.62
N ILE A 211 13.26 18.56 -12.59
CA ILE A 211 12.77 18.44 -13.97
C ILE A 211 13.98 18.53 -14.91
N GLN A 212 14.06 17.64 -15.89
CA GLN A 212 15.15 17.66 -16.85
C GLN A 212 15.09 18.96 -17.65
N LYS A 213 16.24 19.57 -17.94
CA LYS A 213 16.30 20.74 -18.80
C LYS A 213 15.99 20.31 -20.24
N PRO A 214 15.05 20.96 -20.95
CA PRO A 214 14.82 20.63 -22.35
C PRO A 214 16.10 20.90 -23.15
N GLU A 215 16.51 19.93 -23.96
CA GLU A 215 17.62 20.12 -24.88
C GLU A 215 17.22 21.22 -25.86
N ALA A 216 18.10 22.22 -26.04
CA ALA A 216 17.89 23.25 -27.04
C ALA A 216 17.71 22.53 -28.38
N THR A 217 16.50 22.63 -28.94
CA THR A 217 16.24 22.07 -30.27
C THR A 217 17.09 22.89 -31.23
N THR A 218 18.22 22.32 -31.67
CA THR A 218 18.90 22.80 -32.86
C THR A 218 17.94 22.55 -34.01
N GLU A 219 17.04 23.50 -34.27
CA GLU A 219 16.27 23.55 -35.49
C GLU A 219 17.29 23.70 -36.62
N GLN A 220 17.59 22.59 -37.28
CA GLN A 220 18.21 22.61 -38.58
C GLN A 220 17.20 23.26 -39.53
N GLU A 221 17.58 24.43 -40.03
CA GLU A 221 17.11 24.98 -41.30
C GLU A 221 17.06 23.85 -42.34
N GLN A 222 15.86 23.55 -42.83
CA GLN A 222 15.66 22.97 -44.15
C GLN A 222 14.68 23.89 -44.88
N ASP A 223 15.25 24.91 -45.51
CA ASP A 223 14.78 25.42 -46.80
C ASP A 223 15.21 24.47 -47.93
#